data_AF-A0A387H9L5-F1
#
_entry.id   AF-A0A387H9L5-F1
#
_cell.length_a   1.000
_cell.length_b   1.000
_cell.length_c   1.000
_cell.angle_alpha   90.00
_cell.angle_beta   90.00
_cell.angle_gamma   90.00
#
_symmetry.space_group_name_H-M   'P 1'
#
loop_
_entity.id
_entity.type
_entity.pdbx_description
1 polymer ?
#
loop_
_entity_poly.entity_id
_entity_poly.type
_entity_poly.pdbx_seq_one_letter_code
_entity_poly.pdbx_strand_id
1 'polypeptide(L)'
;MTASDGDRAEPPTKTQVIETLRRIDAHCGHEEPARALVLGQSIRLALYLRSPDETEAVARALDICGRLLAASPEFARFHITDFQLL
;
A
#
# COMPACT_ATOMS: atom_id res chain seq x y z
N MET A 1 9.60 -13.08 -35.57
CA MET A 1 9.39 -11.86 -34.76
C MET A 1 8.47 -12.26 -33.60
N THR A 2 9.05 -12.88 -32.58
CA THR A 2 8.30 -13.34 -31.39
C THR A 2 8.08 -12.14 -30.49
N ALA A 3 6.84 -11.70 -30.37
CA ALA A 3 6.45 -10.70 -29.39
C ALA A 3 6.88 -11.19 -28.01
N SER A 4 7.77 -10.43 -27.36
CA SER A 4 8.08 -10.60 -25.95
C SER A 4 6.77 -10.38 -25.19
N ASP A 5 6.15 -11.49 -24.79
CA ASP A 5 5.10 -11.53 -23.80
C ASP A 5 5.76 -11.10 -22.48
N GLY A 6 5.87 -9.78 -22.32
CA GLY A 6 6.53 -9.15 -21.21
C GLY A 6 5.71 -9.40 -19.96
N ASP A 7 6.09 -10.45 -19.24
CA ASP A 7 5.93 -10.63 -17.80
C ASP A 7 4.68 -9.93 -17.25
N ARG A 8 3.53 -10.53 -17.58
CA ARG A 8 2.23 -10.13 -17.03
C ARG A 8 2.16 -10.64 -15.59
N ALA A 9 2.96 -10.02 -14.72
CA ALA A 9 2.86 -10.22 -13.28
C ALA A 9 1.40 -10.03 -12.87
N GLU A 10 0.85 -11.03 -12.20
CA GLU A 10 -0.53 -11.02 -11.76
C GLU A 10 -0.76 -9.83 -10.83
N PRO A 11 -1.93 -9.18 -10.88
CA PRO A 11 -2.22 -8.08 -9.97
C PRO A 11 -2.11 -8.58 -8.51
N PRO A 12 -1.47 -7.81 -7.62
CA PRO A 12 -1.32 -8.22 -6.24
C PRO A 12 -2.70 -8.33 -5.59
N THR A 13 -2.90 -9.44 -4.91
CA THR A 13 -4.12 -9.71 -4.16
C THR A 13 -4.21 -8.79 -2.95
N LYS A 14 -5.45 -8.61 -2.46
CA LYS A 14 -5.71 -7.91 -1.19
C LYS A 14 -4.85 -8.44 -0.04
N THR A 15 -4.64 -9.75 0.03
CA THR A 15 -3.83 -10.39 1.09
C THR A 15 -2.37 -9.96 1.00
N GLN A 16 -1.78 -9.97 -0.20
CA GLN A 16 -0.40 -9.52 -0.41
C GLN A 16 -0.20 -8.05 -0.04
N VAL A 17 -1.19 -7.19 -0.33
CA VAL A 17 -1.16 -5.78 0.10
C VAL A 17 -1.17 -5.68 1.62
N ILE A 18 -2.09 -6.37 2.30
CA ILE A 18 -2.21 -6.32 3.78
C ILE A 18 -0.97 -6.88 4.46
N GLU A 19 -0.40 -7.99 3.98
CA GLU A 19 0.83 -8.57 4.54
C GLU A 19 2.04 -7.66 4.33
N THR A 20 2.12 -6.99 3.17
CA THR A 20 3.18 -6.03 2.89
C THR A 20 3.04 -4.79 3.77
N LEU A 21 1.83 -4.27 3.93
CA LEU A 21 1.53 -3.20 4.89
C LEU A 21 1.93 -3.61 6.32
N ARG A 22 1.58 -4.81 6.77
CA ARG A 22 1.99 -5.32 8.09
C ARG A 22 3.50 -5.39 8.25
N ARG A 23 4.26 -5.76 7.22
CA ARG A 23 5.74 -5.78 7.28
C ARG A 23 6.33 -4.38 7.36
N ILE A 24 5.75 -3.42 6.62
CA ILE A 24 6.14 -2.00 6.65
C ILE A 24 5.83 -1.41 8.04
N ASP A 25 4.64 -1.70 8.57
CA ASP A 25 4.08 -1.13 9.80
C ASP A 25 4.50 -1.85 11.09
N ALA A 26 5.01 -3.09 11.00
CA ALA A 26 5.58 -3.81 12.15
C ALA A 26 6.72 -3.04 12.83
N HIS A 27 7.33 -2.08 12.13
CA HIS A 27 8.36 -1.19 12.67
C HIS A 27 7.79 0.04 13.40
N CYS A 28 6.47 0.25 13.35
CA CYS A 28 5.79 1.44 13.87
C CYS A 28 4.87 1.14 15.08
N GLY A 29 4.68 -0.12 15.46
CA GLY A 29 3.98 -0.49 16.71
C GLY A 29 2.46 -0.29 16.70
N HIS A 30 1.83 -0.25 15.54
CA HIS A 30 0.37 -0.09 15.42
C HIS A 30 -0.37 -1.40 15.71
N GLU A 31 -1.42 -1.33 16.54
CA GLU A 31 -2.25 -2.47 16.95
C GLU A 31 -3.45 -2.72 16.02
N GLU A 32 -3.79 -1.77 15.14
CA GLU A 32 -5.02 -1.82 14.34
C GLU A 32 -4.77 -2.20 12.87
N PRO A 33 -5.61 -3.09 12.28
CA PRO A 33 -5.33 -3.62 10.95
C PRO A 33 -5.61 -2.57 9.86
N ALA A 34 -4.56 -2.17 9.15
CA ALA A 34 -4.70 -1.47 7.87
C ALA A 34 -5.62 -2.27 6.94
N ARG A 35 -6.58 -1.58 6.30
CA ARG A 35 -7.49 -2.19 5.32
C ARG A 35 -7.06 -1.79 3.91
N ALA A 36 -7.10 -2.75 3.00
CA ALA A 36 -6.81 -2.51 1.59
C ALA A 36 -7.92 -3.04 0.70
N LEU A 37 -8.18 -2.33 -0.39
CA LEU A 37 -9.03 -2.73 -1.49
C LEU A 37 -8.26 -2.52 -2.80
N VAL A 38 -8.19 -3.56 -3.63
CA VAL A 38 -7.54 -3.52 -4.95
C VAL A 38 -8.63 -3.56 -6.02
N LEU A 39 -8.67 -2.55 -6.88
CA LEU A 39 -9.64 -2.41 -7.97
C LEU A 39 -8.89 -2.12 -9.28
N GLY A 40 -8.75 -3.10 -10.16
CA GLY A 40 -7.97 -2.95 -11.38
C GLY A 40 -6.51 -2.64 -11.05
N GLN A 41 -6.01 -1.47 -11.44
CA GLN A 41 -4.67 -0.95 -11.13
C GLN A 41 -4.65 0.05 -9.95
N SER A 42 -5.74 0.15 -9.21
CA SER A 42 -5.89 1.10 -8.11
C SER A 42 -5.90 0.37 -6.77
N ILE A 43 -5.18 0.94 -5.79
CA ILE A 43 -5.18 0.48 -4.40
C ILE A 43 -5.82 1.58 -3.55
N ARG A 44 -6.82 1.22 -2.76
CA ARG A 44 -7.41 2.10 -1.73
C ARG A 44 -7.01 1.59 -0.36
N LEU A 45 -6.56 2.50 0.49
CA LEU A 45 -6.07 2.19 1.82
C LEU A 45 -6.92 2.88 2.89
N ALA A 46 -7.15 2.19 4.01
CA ALA A 46 -7.58 2.84 5.24
C ALA A 46 -6.56 2.51 6.32
N LEU A 47 -5.95 3.56 6.88
CA LEU A 47 -4.83 3.48 7.80
C LEU A 47 -5.26 4.03 9.16
N TYR A 48 -4.96 3.27 10.21
CA TYR A 48 -5.19 3.70 11.59
C TYR A 48 -3.89 4.25 12.16
N LEU A 49 -3.73 5.58 12.11
CA LEU A 49 -2.52 6.26 12.56
C LEU A 49 -2.78 7.07 13.83
N ARG A 50 -2.20 6.63 14.95
CA ARG A 50 -2.14 7.45 16.17
C ARG A 50 -1.02 8.48 16.04
N SER A 51 -1.37 9.74 15.77
CA SER A 51 -0.50 10.88 15.97
C SER A 51 -1.31 12.04 16.56
N PRO A 52 -0.73 12.83 17.48
CA PRO A 52 -1.36 14.04 18.00
C PRO A 52 -1.38 15.20 16.98
N ASP A 53 -0.66 15.09 15.87
CA ASP A 53 -0.58 16.10 14.80
C ASP A 53 -1.07 15.51 13.48
N GLU A 54 -2.09 16.13 12.89
CA GLU A 54 -2.63 15.73 11.59
C GLU A 54 -1.57 15.78 10.48
N THR A 55 -0.66 16.76 10.51
CA THR A 55 0.42 16.89 9.52
C THR A 55 1.38 15.72 9.62
N GLU A 56 1.73 15.31 10.84
CA GLU A 56 2.58 14.14 11.07
C GLU A 56 1.84 12.85 10.68
N ALA A 57 0.54 12.73 10.98
CA ALA A 57 -0.28 11.60 10.56
C ALA A 57 -0.33 11.47 9.03
N VAL A 58 -0.54 12.58 8.32
CA VAL A 58 -0.53 12.62 6.84
C VAL A 58 0.85 12.29 6.29
N ALA A 59 1.92 12.85 6.85
CA ALA A 59 3.29 12.55 6.42
C ALA A 59 3.62 11.06 6.59
N ARG A 60 3.22 10.45 7.71
CA ARG A 60 3.35 9.00 7.96
C ARG A 60 2.52 8.17 6.98
N ALA A 61 1.28 8.57 6.70
CA ALA A 61 0.45 7.87 5.72
C ALA A 61 1.08 7.88 4.32
N LEU A 62 1.62 9.02 3.90
CA LEU A 62 2.33 9.15 2.62
C LEU A 62 3.61 8.31 2.57
N ASP A 63 4.38 8.25 3.66
CA ASP A 63 5.57 7.39 3.76
C ASP A 63 5.19 5.91 3.63
N ILE A 64 4.14 5.45 4.33
CA ILE A 64 3.61 4.08 4.22
C ILE A 64 3.18 3.79 2.78
N CYS A 65 2.46 4.72 2.14
CA CYS A 65 2.05 4.60 0.75
C CYS A 65 3.25 4.47 -0.20
N GLY A 66 4.26 5.31 -0.04
CA GLY A 66 5.48 5.28 -0.84
C GLY A 66 6.24 3.96 -0.67
N ARG A 67 6.39 3.49 0.58
CA ARG A 67 7.02 2.20 0.88
C ARG A 67 6.26 1.01 0.31
N LEU A 68 4.93 1.06 0.30
CA LEU A 68 4.11 0.02 -0.32
C LEU A 68 4.37 -0.06 -1.83
N LEU A 69 4.36 1.08 -2.51
CA LEU A 69 4.64 1.14 -3.95
C LEU A 69 6.07 0.72 -4.29
N ALA A 70 7.02 0.98 -3.39
CA ALA A 70 8.42 0.57 -3.53
C ALA A 70 8.70 -0.88 -3.11
N ALA A 71 7.76 -1.55 -2.44
CA ALA A 71 7.98 -2.88 -1.86
C ALA A 71 8.15 -3.97 -2.92
N SER A 72 7.55 -3.81 -4.10
CA SER A 72 7.78 -4.71 -5.24
C SER A 72 7.57 -4.00 -6.58
N PRO A 73 8.21 -4.47 -7.66
CA PRO A 73 7.96 -3.97 -9.02
C PRO A 73 6.50 -4.10 -9.46
N GLU A 74 5.76 -5.06 -8.88
CA GLU A 74 4.34 -5.26 -9.15
C GLU A 74 3.53 -4.09 -8.60
N PHE A 75 3.79 -3.68 -7.35
CA PHE A 75 3.11 -2.54 -6.72
C PHE A 75 3.43 -1.20 -7.40
N ALA A 76 4.63 -1.05 -7.98
CA ALA A 76 5.02 0.16 -8.70
C ALA A 76 4.13 0.47 -9.92
N ARG A 77 3.41 -0.54 -10.45
CA ARG A 77 2.46 -0.38 -11.56
C ARG A 77 1.05 0.04 -11.09
N PHE A 78 0.83 0.18 -9.78
CA PHE A 78 -0.45 0.54 -9.18
C PHE A 78 -0.42 1.97 -8.65
N HIS A 79 -1.59 2.58 -8.60
CA HIS A 79 -1.77 3.91 -8.02
C HIS A 79 -2.57 3.81 -6.72
N ILE A 80 -2.11 4.49 -5.68
CA ILE A 80 -2.90 4.69 -4.47
C ILE A 80 -3.85 5.85 -4.74
N THR A 81 -5.14 5.57 -4.88
CA THR A 81 -6.12 6.58 -5.32
C THR A 81 -6.78 7.31 -4.16
N ASP A 82 -6.72 6.75 -2.95
CA ASP A 82 -7.38 7.28 -1.78
C ASP A 82 -6.79 6.66 -0.50
N PHE A 83 -6.61 7.46 0.55
CA PHE A 83 -6.29 6.98 1.88
C PHE A 83 -7.13 7.69 2.94
N GLN A 84 -7.72 6.92 3.85
CA GLN A 84 -8.46 7.46 4.99
C GLN A 84 -7.68 7.24 6.28
N LEU A 85 -7.51 8.32 7.06
CA LEU A 85 -7.10 8.25 8.46
C LEU A 85 -8.33 7.93 9.31
N LEU A 86 -8.24 6.86 10.11
CA LEU A 86 -9.31 6.40 11.00
C LEU A 86 -8.94 6.58 12.47
#